data_AF-A0A2G2GJQ0-F1
#
_entry.id   AF-A0A2G2GJQ0-F1
#
_cell.length_a   1.000
_cell.length_b   1.000
_cell.length_c   1.000
_cell.angle_alpha   90.00
_cell.angle_beta   90.00
_cell.angle_gamma   90.00
#
_symmetry.space_group_name_H-M   'P 1'
#
loop_
_entity.id
_entity.type
_entity.pdbx_description
1 polymer ?
#
loop_
_entity_poly.entity_id
_entity_poly.type
_entity_poly.pdbx_seq_one_letter_code
_entity_poly.pdbx_strand_id
1 'polypeptide(L)'
;MKRKNKYNAIPTTIDGIRFASKREAKHYSELRLREKAGELIDLNTQPKYQFVVNGVKINSYTADFSYTETSTGDFVVEDVKSPPTAKKIDFRRNCKMMKALYNIDVQVVL
;
A
#
# COMPACT_ATOMS: atom_id res chain seq x y z
N MET A 1 -10.47 27.39 -7.66
CA MET A 1 -9.95 26.38 -8.61
C MET A 1 -9.58 25.10 -7.84
N LYS A 2 -10.21 23.94 -8.14
CA LYS A 2 -9.78 22.66 -7.57
C LYS A 2 -8.37 22.36 -8.07
N ARG A 3 -7.36 22.38 -7.18
CA ARG A 3 -5.98 22.02 -7.48
C ARG A 3 -5.98 20.60 -8.07
N LYS A 4 -5.65 20.46 -9.36
CA LYS A 4 -5.44 19.14 -9.96
C LYS A 4 -4.36 18.43 -9.15
N ASN A 5 -4.61 17.20 -8.73
CA ASN A 5 -3.59 16.38 -8.09
C ASN A 5 -2.38 16.28 -9.02
N LYS A 6 -1.17 16.22 -8.45
CA LYS A 6 0.12 16.18 -9.17
C LYS A 6 0.19 15.12 -10.29
N TYR A 7 -0.70 14.12 -10.27
CA TYR A 7 -0.76 13.01 -11.21
C TYR A 7 -2.08 12.89 -12.00
N ASN A 8 -2.98 13.89 -11.94
CA ASN A 8 -4.36 13.80 -12.47
C ASN A 8 -5.12 12.54 -12.02
N ALA A 9 -4.72 11.94 -10.89
CA ALA A 9 -5.39 10.79 -10.34
C ALA A 9 -6.82 11.18 -9.94
N ILE A 10 -7.78 10.32 -10.29
CA ILE A 10 -9.19 10.47 -9.93
C ILE A 10 -9.40 9.70 -8.62
N PRO A 11 -9.60 10.38 -7.48
CA PRO A 11 -9.92 9.72 -6.24
C PRO A 11 -11.25 8.98 -6.41
N THR A 12 -11.33 7.77 -5.88
CA THR A 12 -12.51 6.91 -6.00
C THR A 12 -12.87 6.38 -4.62
N THR A 13 -14.16 6.35 -4.29
CA THR A 13 -14.64 5.80 -3.03
C THR A 13 -15.34 4.48 -3.31
N ILE A 14 -14.91 3.40 -2.64
CA ILE A 14 -15.53 2.06 -2.69
C ILE A 14 -15.70 1.60 -1.24
N ASP A 15 -16.86 1.05 -0.89
CA ASP A 15 -17.21 0.61 0.47
C ASP A 15 -16.96 1.66 1.56
N GLY A 16 -17.15 2.95 1.23
CA GLY A 16 -16.85 4.07 2.13
C GLY A 16 -15.37 4.42 2.29
N ILE A 17 -14.47 3.64 1.68
CA ILE A 17 -13.01 3.85 1.70
C ILE A 17 -12.61 4.73 0.51
N ARG A 18 -11.87 5.80 0.78
CA ARG A 18 -11.37 6.73 -0.24
C ARG A 18 -9.97 6.30 -0.71
N PHE A 19 -9.85 5.98 -1.98
CA PHE A 19 -8.58 5.70 -2.67
C PHE A 19 -8.05 6.93 -3.39
N ALA A 20 -6.72 7.04 -3.47
CA ALA A 20 -6.05 8.16 -4.12
C ALA A 20 -6.09 8.04 -5.65
N SER A 21 -6.24 6.82 -6.18
CA SER A 21 -6.36 6.55 -7.61
C SER A 21 -7.38 5.46 -7.96
N LYS A 22 -7.87 5.49 -9.21
CA LYS A 22 -8.73 4.42 -9.76
C LYS A 22 -8.06 3.04 -9.77
N ARG A 23 -6.73 3.00 -9.85
CA ARG A 23 -5.96 1.76 -9.93
C ARG A 23 -5.88 1.08 -8.57
N GLU A 24 -5.63 1.84 -7.51
CA GLU A 24 -5.79 1.36 -6.13
C GLU A 24 -7.21 0.84 -5.88
N ALA A 25 -8.23 1.58 -6.31
CA ALA A 25 -9.62 1.19 -6.14
C ALA A 25 -9.96 -0.12 -6.88
N LYS A 26 -9.41 -0.32 -8.09
CA LYS A 26 -9.56 -1.58 -8.84
C LYS A 26 -8.89 -2.74 -8.11
N HIS A 27 -7.65 -2.55 -7.65
CA HIS A 27 -6.89 -3.57 -6.93
C HIS A 27 -7.56 -3.95 -5.61
N TYR A 28 -8.10 -2.97 -4.87
CA TYR A 28 -8.91 -3.23 -3.68
C TYR A 28 -10.09 -4.16 -3.97
N SER A 29 -10.83 -3.92 -5.06
CA SER A 29 -11.95 -4.79 -5.45
C SER A 29 -11.50 -6.23 -5.75
N GLU A 30 -10.32 -6.40 -6.34
CA GLU A 30 -9.71 -7.71 -6.60
C GLU A 30 -9.33 -8.41 -5.27
N LEU A 31 -8.63 -7.71 -4.37
CA LEU A 31 -8.27 -8.23 -3.04
C LEU A 31 -9.50 -8.57 -2.19
N ARG A 32 -10.56 -7.76 -2.27
CA ARG A 32 -11.84 -8.04 -1.59
C ARG A 32 -12.55 -9.28 -2.13
N LEU A 33 -12.43 -9.56 -3.42
CA LEU A 33 -12.98 -10.78 -3.98
C LEU A 33 -12.19 -12.01 -3.48
N ARG A 34 -10.86 -11.90 -3.45
CA ARG A 34 -9.97 -12.95 -2.89
C ARG A 34 -10.24 -13.19 -1.41
N GLU A 35 -10.45 -12.14 -0.63
CA GLU A 35 -10.83 -12.24 0.79
C GLU A 35 -12.16 -12.98 0.97
N LYS A 36 -13.19 -12.62 0.17
CA LYS A 36 -14.49 -13.32 0.19
C LYS A 36 -14.38 -14.79 -0.23
N ALA A 37 -13.42 -15.12 -1.10
CA ALA A 37 -13.11 -16.49 -1.49
C ALA A 37 -12.29 -17.25 -0.43
N GLY A 38 -11.82 -16.58 0.64
CA GLY A 38 -11.00 -17.15 1.69
C GLY A 38 -9.52 -17.33 1.33
N GLU A 39 -9.08 -16.78 0.19
CA GLU A 39 -7.69 -16.89 -0.27
C GLU A 39 -6.72 -16.04 0.57
N LEU A 40 -7.22 -14.93 1.12
CA LEU A 40 -6.51 -14.07 2.04
C LEU A 40 -7.42 -13.66 3.19
N ILE A 41 -6.81 -13.27 4.31
CA ILE A 41 -7.48 -12.76 5.51
C ILE A 41 -6.83 -11.47 5.99
N ASP A 42 -7.49 -10.80 6.94
CA ASP A 42 -7.01 -9.57 7.58
C ASP A 42 -6.68 -8.45 6.59
N LEU A 43 -7.49 -8.29 5.52
CA LEU A 43 -7.29 -7.22 4.55
C LEU A 43 -7.43 -5.85 5.21
N ASN A 44 -6.34 -5.11 5.22
CA ASN A 44 -6.26 -3.77 5.77
C ASN A 44 -5.87 -2.78 4.68
N THR A 45 -6.62 -1.69 4.57
CA THR A 45 -6.36 -0.59 3.64
C THR A 45 -5.61 0.53 4.32
N GLN A 46 -4.61 1.09 3.65
CA GLN A 46 -3.82 2.22 4.16
C GLN A 46 -3.11 1.95 5.52
N PRO A 47 -2.49 0.77 5.74
CA PRO A 47 -1.75 0.50 6.97
C PRO A 47 -0.58 1.47 7.14
N LYS A 48 -0.38 1.94 8.37
CA LYS A 48 0.62 2.98 8.70
C LYS A 48 1.81 2.37 9.45
N TYR A 49 3.00 2.66 8.96
CA TYR A 49 4.28 2.26 9.53
C TYR A 49 5.06 3.49 9.99
N GLN A 50 5.68 3.40 11.17
CA GLN A 50 6.47 4.49 11.75
C GLN A 50 7.95 4.13 11.76
N PHE A 51 8.75 4.86 10.99
CA PHE A 51 10.19 4.65 10.97
C PHE A 51 10.84 5.42 12.13
N VAL A 52 11.14 4.71 13.21
CA VAL A 52 11.79 5.24 14.42
C VAL A 52 13.07 4.45 14.67
N VAL A 53 14.19 5.15 14.85
CA VAL A 53 15.50 4.55 15.16
C VAL A 53 16.10 5.29 16.33
N ASN A 54 16.53 4.57 17.37
CA ASN A 54 17.09 5.14 18.60
C ASN A 54 16.19 6.23 19.22
N GLY A 55 14.86 6.02 19.21
CA GLY A 55 13.88 6.97 19.72
C GLY A 55 13.61 8.19 18.82
N VAL A 56 14.33 8.35 17.71
CA VAL A 56 14.15 9.46 16.76
C VAL A 56 13.26 9.04 15.61
N LYS A 57 12.16 9.78 15.39
CA LYS A 57 11.27 9.57 14.24
C LYS A 57 11.91 10.09 12.96
N ILE A 58 12.15 9.19 12.01
CA ILE A 58 12.68 9.50 10.69
C ILE A 58 11.55 9.89 9.74
N ASN A 59 10.52 9.04 9.63
CA ASN A 59 9.38 9.25 8.73
C ASN A 59 8.18 8.36 9.13
N SER A 60 7.05 8.55 8.46
CA SER A 60 5.94 7.59 8.43
C SER A 60 5.66 7.17 7.00
N TYR A 61 5.31 5.90 6.81
CA TYR A 61 4.94 5.34 5.52
C TYR A 61 3.54 4.74 5.61
N THR A 62 2.72 4.99 4.58
CA THR A 62 1.40 4.41 4.44
C THR A 62 1.42 3.61 3.14
N ALA A 63 1.35 2.28 3.26
CA ALA A 63 1.19 1.40 2.11
C ALA A 63 -0.27 1.42 1.64
N ASP A 64 -0.56 0.87 0.47
CA ASP A 64 -1.94 0.84 -0.01
C ASP A 64 -2.74 -0.30 0.67
N PHE A 65 -2.12 -1.48 0.80
CA PHE A 65 -2.76 -2.67 1.36
C PHE A 65 -1.80 -3.51 2.21
N SER A 66 -2.36 -4.24 3.18
CA SER A 66 -1.71 -5.41 3.78
C SER A 66 -2.73 -6.49 4.07
N TYR A 67 -2.30 -7.75 4.07
CA TYR A 67 -3.14 -8.91 4.35
C TYR A 67 -2.27 -10.13 4.66
N THR A 68 -2.89 -11.23 5.07
CA THR A 68 -2.23 -12.52 5.25
C THR A 68 -2.73 -13.49 4.19
N GLU A 69 -1.83 -14.11 3.42
CA GLU A 69 -2.20 -15.17 2.48
C GLU A 69 -2.64 -16.41 3.26
N THR A 70 -3.86 -16.92 3.03
CA THR A 70 -4.37 -18.08 3.78
C THR A 70 -3.59 -19.34 3.46
N SER A 71 -3.10 -19.46 2.22
CA SER A 71 -2.40 -20.66 1.74
C SER A 71 -1.01 -20.86 2.34
N THR A 72 -0.28 -19.77 2.61
CA THR A 72 1.10 -19.83 3.12
C THR A 72 1.24 -19.28 4.55
N GLY A 73 0.29 -18.46 5.01
CA GLY A 73 0.40 -17.70 6.25
C GLY A 73 1.29 -16.45 6.13
N ASP A 74 1.73 -16.10 4.92
CA ASP A 74 2.64 -14.96 4.73
C ASP A 74 1.91 -13.63 4.91
N PHE A 75 2.53 -12.73 5.69
CA PHE A 75 2.08 -11.34 5.78
C PHE A 75 2.60 -10.55 4.59
N VAL A 76 1.68 -10.02 3.78
CA VAL A 76 1.97 -9.28 2.56
C VAL A 76 1.65 -7.80 2.74
N VAL A 77 2.53 -6.94 2.22
CA VAL A 77 2.30 -5.51 2.10
C VAL A 77 2.46 -5.11 0.65
N GLU A 78 1.41 -4.51 0.08
CA GLU A 78 1.36 -4.11 -1.32
C GLU A 78 1.21 -2.60 -1.49
N ASP A 79 1.80 -2.09 -2.57
CA ASP A 79 1.69 -0.69 -2.95
C ASP A 79 1.50 -0.55 -4.48
N VAL A 80 0.43 0.13 -4.89
CA VAL A 80 -0.06 0.22 -6.27
C VAL A 80 0.53 1.45 -6.97
N LYS A 81 1.67 1.29 -7.64
CA LYS A 81 2.42 2.41 -8.25
C LYS A 81 2.51 2.34 -9.76
N SER A 82 2.39 3.47 -10.45
CA SER A 82 2.72 3.50 -11.88
C SER A 82 4.23 3.27 -12.05
N PRO A 83 4.69 2.75 -13.21
CA PRO A 83 6.12 2.49 -13.43
C PRO A 83 7.04 3.70 -13.14
N PRO A 84 6.66 4.95 -13.47
CA PRO A 84 7.45 6.13 -13.09
C PRO A 84 7.47 6.39 -11.59
N THR A 85 6.36 6.13 -10.88
CA THR A 85 6.27 6.35 -9.42
C THR A 85 7.04 5.30 -8.64
N ALA A 86 7.01 4.03 -9.08
CA ALA A 86 7.80 2.96 -8.49
C ALA A 86 9.32 3.21 -8.53
N LYS A 87 9.79 3.98 -9.53
CA LYS A 87 11.22 4.34 -9.68
C LYS A 87 11.64 5.54 -8.84
N LYS A 88 10.71 6.27 -8.20
CA LYS A 88 11.07 7.46 -7.42
C LYS A 88 11.90 7.07 -6.19
N ILE A 89 12.81 7.96 -5.83
CA ILE A 89 13.81 7.69 -4.79
C ILE A 89 13.19 7.65 -3.39
N ASP A 90 12.17 8.47 -3.13
CA ASP A 90 11.41 8.49 -1.88
C ASP A 90 10.67 7.17 -1.64
N PHE A 91 9.97 6.66 -2.65
CA PHE A 91 9.30 5.36 -2.57
C PHE A 91 10.31 4.23 -2.32
N ARG A 92 11.38 4.15 -3.13
CA ARG A 92 12.42 3.11 -2.95
C ARG A 92 13.11 3.19 -1.59
N ARG A 93 13.27 4.39 -1.01
CA ARG A 93 13.79 4.57 0.36
C ARG A 93 12.81 4.00 1.38
N ASN A 94 11.51 4.27 1.25
CA ASN A 94 10.50 3.69 2.14
C ASN A 94 10.51 2.16 2.07
N CYS A 95 10.63 1.55 0.88
CA CYS A 95 10.75 0.09 0.76
C CYS A 95 11.99 -0.46 1.50
N LYS A 96 13.14 0.21 1.36
CA LYS A 96 14.35 -0.18 2.11
C LYS A 96 14.17 -0.03 3.62
N MET A 97 13.48 1.00 4.08
CA MET A 97 13.18 1.21 5.49
C MET A 97 12.19 0.17 6.02
N MET A 98 11.18 -0.22 5.23
CA MET A 98 10.28 -1.33 5.55
C MET A 98 11.05 -2.63 5.76
N LYS A 99 11.97 -2.95 4.84
CA LYS A 99 12.80 -4.15 4.96
C LYS A 99 13.71 -4.07 6.20
N ALA A 100 14.38 -2.95 6.41
CA ALA A 100 15.34 -2.81 7.51
C ALA A 100 14.69 -2.80 8.90
N LEU A 101 13.52 -2.18 9.05
CA LEU A 101 12.88 -1.97 10.36
C LEU A 101 11.82 -3.01 10.69
N TYR A 102 11.16 -3.59 9.68
CA TYR A 102 10.05 -4.53 9.87
C TYR A 102 10.28 -5.89 9.23
N ASN A 103 11.42 -6.10 8.53
CA ASN A 103 11.69 -7.30 7.73
C ASN A 103 10.61 -7.58 6.66
N ILE A 104 9.94 -6.54 6.16
CA ILE A 104 8.88 -6.65 5.14
C ILE A 104 9.40 -6.15 3.79
N ASP A 105 9.34 -7.00 2.77
CA ASP A 105 9.54 -6.60 1.38
C ASP A 105 8.20 -6.12 0.78
N VAL A 106 8.11 -4.82 0.47
CA VAL A 106 6.90 -4.24 -0.12
C VAL A 106 6.74 -4.71 -1.57
N GLN A 107 5.64 -5.38 -1.87
CA GLN A 107 5.29 -5.81 -3.22
C GLN A 107 4.72 -4.64 -4.03
N VAL A 108 5.29 -4.40 -5.21
CA VAL A 108 4.86 -3.29 -6.08
C VAL A 108 3.89 -3.80 -7.14
N VAL A 109 2.66 -3.32 -7.10
CA VAL A 109 1.63 -3.62 -8.10
C VAL A 109 1.60 -2.48 -9.13
N LEU A 110 1.82 -2.81 -10.41
CA LEU A 110 1.96 -1.83 -11.50
C LEU A 110 0.64 -1.47 -12.19
#